data_AF-A0A430QTF4-F1
#
_entry.id   AF-A0A430QTF4-F1
#
_cell.length_a   1.000
_cell.length_b   1.000
_cell.length_c   1.000
_cell.angle_alpha   90.00
_cell.angle_beta   90.00
_cell.angle_gamma   90.00
#
_symmetry.space_group_name_H-M   'P 1'
#
loop_
_entity.id
_entity.type
_entity.pdbx_description
1 polymer ?
#
loop_
_entity_poly.entity_id
_entity_poly.type
_entity_poly.pdbx_seq_one_letter_code
_entity_poly.pdbx_strand_id
1 'polypeptide(L)'
;FSSHWCYEQFIQYRTMKRARDIRDQFVGLLDRVEIDLVNNPHDHVNIRKAITAGFFYHTARFTGDGYKTVKQKHTIYPHPNSCLSEALPKWVIYHELVYTTKEFMRQIIEIESKWLLEVAPHYYKEKEIEYTTEKVSRNKGKSRAELEPSEGV
;
A
#
# COMPACT_ATOMS: atom_id res chain seq x y z
N PHE A 1 -13.90 -1.44 23.67
CA PHE A 1 -13.48 -0.03 23.78
C PHE A 1 -14.47 0.76 24.62
N SER A 2 -13.99 1.70 25.43
CA SER A 2 -14.79 2.64 26.25
C SER A 2 -14.70 4.06 25.70
N SER A 3 -15.63 4.94 26.09
CA SER A 3 -15.60 6.36 25.70
C SER A 3 -14.35 7.09 26.22
N HIS A 4 -13.95 6.81 27.45
CA HIS A 4 -12.76 7.39 28.08
C HIS A 4 -11.49 7.03 27.30
N TRP A 5 -11.28 5.76 26.98
CA TRP A 5 -10.13 5.33 26.18
C TRP A 5 -10.11 5.99 24.79
N CYS A 6 -11.27 6.10 24.12
CA CYS A 6 -11.36 6.79 22.84
C CYS A 6 -10.96 8.27 22.95
N TYR A 7 -11.35 8.94 24.04
CA TYR A 7 -10.95 10.33 24.29
C TYR A 7 -9.43 10.47 24.48
N GLU A 8 -8.83 9.63 25.34
CA GLU A 8 -7.39 9.64 25.59
C GLU A 8 -6.55 9.34 24.34
N GLN A 9 -7.07 8.53 23.42
CA GLN A 9 -6.38 8.14 22.19
C GLN A 9 -6.76 8.99 20.96
N PHE A 10 -7.51 10.08 21.15
CA PHE A 10 -7.97 10.97 20.06
C PHE A 10 -8.80 10.25 18.98
N ILE A 11 -9.55 9.21 19.36
CA ILE A 11 -10.42 8.41 18.49
C ILE A 11 -11.88 8.83 18.66
N GLN A 12 -12.61 8.96 17.56
CA GLN A 12 -14.04 9.27 17.60
C GLN A 12 -14.86 8.06 18.07
N TYR A 13 -15.38 8.13 19.31
CA TYR A 13 -16.18 7.05 19.91
C TYR A 13 -17.39 6.63 19.06
N ARG A 14 -18.13 7.61 18.49
CA ARG A 14 -19.32 7.32 17.66
C ARG A 14 -18.96 6.51 16.41
N THR A 15 -17.83 6.80 15.78
CA THR A 15 -17.34 6.09 14.59
C THR A 15 -16.92 4.67 14.94
N MET A 16 -16.24 4.47 16.07
CA MET A 16 -15.89 3.14 16.57
C MET A 16 -17.12 2.30 16.89
N LYS A 17 -18.14 2.90 17.52
CA LYS A 17 -19.43 2.24 17.80
C LYS A 17 -20.08 1.76 16.50
N ARG A 18 -20.21 2.66 15.52
CA ARG A 18 -20.75 2.31 14.19
C ARG A 18 -19.95 1.19 13.51
N ALA A 19 -18.62 1.21 13.59
CA ALA A 19 -17.79 0.15 13.02
C ALA A 19 -18.04 -1.21 13.68
N ARG A 20 -18.25 -1.25 15.01
CA ARG A 20 -18.64 -2.48 15.72
C ARG A 20 -20.00 -2.98 15.26
N ASP A 21 -20.99 -2.10 15.21
CA ASP A 21 -22.36 -2.46 14.81
C ASP A 21 -22.39 -3.04 13.38
N ILE A 22 -21.62 -2.45 12.45
CA ILE A 22 -21.47 -2.96 11.07
C ILE A 22 -20.76 -4.33 11.07
N ARG A 23 -19.69 -4.50 11.84
CA ARG A 23 -18.98 -5.79 11.94
C ARG A 23 -19.92 -6.88 12.45
N ASP A 24 -20.72 -6.60 13.47
CA ASP A 24 -21.61 -7.59 14.07
C ASP A 24 -22.73 -7.98 13.08
N GLN A 25 -23.18 -7.06 12.23
CA GLN A 25 -24.06 -7.38 11.10
C GLN A 25 -23.39 -8.31 10.09
N PHE A 26 -22.13 -8.04 9.70
CA PHE A 26 -21.39 -8.91 8.78
C PHE A 26 -21.17 -10.30 9.36
N VAL A 27 -20.83 -10.41 10.65
CA VAL A 27 -20.69 -11.70 11.35
C VAL A 27 -21.98 -12.51 11.26
N GLY A 28 -23.13 -11.89 11.52
CA GLY A 28 -24.42 -12.56 11.39
C GLY A 28 -24.77 -12.96 9.95
N LEU A 29 -24.25 -12.26 8.94
CA LEU A 29 -24.40 -12.65 7.53
C LEU A 29 -23.51 -13.84 7.17
N LEU A 30 -22.26 -13.84 7.62
CA LEU A 30 -21.31 -14.95 7.37
C LEU A 30 -21.83 -16.27 7.92
N ASP A 31 -22.41 -16.25 9.12
CA ASP A 31 -23.05 -17.41 9.75
C ASP A 31 -24.19 -17.99 8.88
N ARG A 32 -25.03 -17.12 8.31
CA ARG A 32 -26.13 -17.55 7.42
C ARG A 32 -25.67 -18.16 6.10
N VAL A 33 -24.47 -17.82 5.64
CA VAL A 33 -23.89 -18.37 4.40
C VAL A 33 -22.84 -19.44 4.69
N GLU A 34 -22.80 -19.93 5.94
CA GLU A 34 -21.92 -21.03 6.37
C GLU A 34 -20.43 -20.74 6.14
N ILE A 35 -20.02 -19.47 6.29
CA ILE A 35 -18.60 -19.07 6.24
C ILE A 35 -18.06 -18.98 7.66
N ASP A 36 -17.12 -19.87 7.97
CA ASP A 36 -16.47 -19.93 9.27
C ASP A 36 -15.62 -18.67 9.56
N LEU A 37 -15.76 -18.16 10.78
CA LEU A 37 -14.90 -17.11 11.30
C LEU A 37 -13.55 -17.68 11.75
N VAL A 38 -12.56 -17.56 10.88
CA VAL A 38 -11.17 -17.90 11.19
C VAL A 38 -10.38 -16.70 11.70
N ASN A 39 -9.39 -16.94 12.55
CA ASN A 39 -8.47 -15.90 13.02
C ASN A 39 -7.01 -16.34 12.87
N ASN A 40 -6.13 -15.39 12.59
CA ASN A 40 -4.68 -15.59 12.63
C ASN A 40 -4.00 -14.25 13.00
N PRO A 41 -3.74 -14.00 14.30
CA PRO A 41 -3.33 -12.68 14.79
C PRO A 41 -2.01 -12.14 14.20
N HIS A 42 -1.15 -13.00 13.68
CA HIS A 42 0.18 -12.61 13.18
C HIS A 42 0.27 -12.62 11.65
N ASP A 43 -0.85 -12.87 10.97
CA ASP A 43 -0.88 -13.03 9.53
C ASP A 43 -1.21 -11.72 8.80
N HIS A 44 -0.23 -10.83 8.78
CA HIS A 44 -0.33 -9.58 8.03
C HIS A 44 -0.27 -9.78 6.51
N VAL A 45 0.16 -10.96 6.03
CA VAL A 45 0.27 -11.23 4.59
C VAL A 45 -1.09 -11.56 4.01
N ASN A 46 -1.84 -12.49 4.60
CA ASN A 46 -3.14 -12.86 4.07
C ASN A 46 -4.17 -11.74 4.19
N ILE A 47 -4.09 -10.89 5.22
CA ILE A 47 -4.92 -9.67 5.32
C ILE A 47 -4.66 -8.74 4.12
N ARG A 48 -3.38 -8.50 3.79
CA ARG A 48 -3.03 -7.64 2.66
C ARG A 48 -3.39 -8.28 1.32
N LYS A 49 -3.23 -9.61 1.18
CA LYS A 49 -3.69 -10.33 -0.02
C LYS A 49 -5.21 -10.24 -0.20
N ALA A 50 -5.99 -10.36 0.87
CA ALA A 50 -7.45 -10.22 0.80
C ALA A 50 -7.86 -8.80 0.36
N ILE A 51 -7.22 -7.76 0.91
CA ILE A 51 -7.44 -6.37 0.44
C ILE A 51 -7.01 -6.25 -1.03
N THR A 52 -5.90 -6.87 -1.41
CA THR A 52 -5.43 -6.89 -2.80
C THR A 52 -6.44 -7.52 -3.74
N ALA A 53 -7.07 -8.62 -3.35
CA ALA A 53 -8.11 -9.27 -4.16
C ALA A 53 -9.34 -8.37 -4.37
N GLY A 54 -9.71 -7.54 -3.39
CA GLY A 54 -10.83 -6.60 -3.53
C GLY A 54 -10.48 -5.31 -4.28
N PHE A 55 -9.24 -4.83 -4.12
CA PHE A 55 -8.79 -3.52 -4.62
C PHE A 55 -7.69 -3.62 -5.68
N PHE A 56 -7.56 -4.77 -6.38
CA PHE A 56 -6.48 -4.99 -7.34
C PHE A 56 -6.41 -3.89 -8.41
N TYR A 57 -7.53 -3.31 -8.82
CA TYR A 57 -7.57 -2.23 -9.81
C TYR A 57 -6.97 -0.91 -9.27
N HIS A 58 -7.01 -0.68 -7.95
CA HIS A 58 -6.46 0.51 -7.27
C HIS A 58 -4.99 0.32 -6.88
N THR A 59 -4.20 -0.14 -7.84
CA THR A 59 -2.76 -0.37 -7.64
C THR A 59 -1.95 0.80 -8.17
N ALA A 60 -0.98 1.24 -7.36
CA ALA A 60 0.00 2.24 -7.74
C ALA A 60 1.42 1.74 -7.47
N ARG A 61 2.37 2.25 -8.25
CA ARG A 61 3.78 1.93 -8.12
C ARG A 61 4.63 3.18 -8.06
N PHE A 62 5.61 3.18 -7.18
CA PHE A 62 6.61 4.24 -7.12
C PHE A 62 7.55 4.18 -8.33
N THR A 63 7.71 5.31 -9.02
CA THR A 63 8.56 5.48 -10.20
C THR A 63 9.56 6.61 -10.02
N GLY A 64 10.31 6.66 -8.90
CA GLY A 64 11.38 7.65 -8.63
C GLY A 64 10.88 9.08 -8.40
N ASP A 65 10.06 9.59 -9.32
CA ASP A 65 9.46 10.92 -9.36
C ASP A 65 8.06 10.98 -8.73
N GLY A 66 7.56 9.87 -8.18
CA GLY A 66 6.22 9.77 -7.59
C GLY A 66 5.54 8.43 -7.86
N TYR A 67 4.29 8.27 -7.42
CA TYR A 67 3.51 7.07 -7.72
C TYR A 67 2.75 7.21 -9.03
N LYS A 68 2.64 6.10 -9.75
CA LYS A 68 1.84 6.00 -10.96
C LYS A 68 0.90 4.81 -10.90
N THR A 69 -0.32 4.98 -11.39
CA THR A 69 -1.26 3.86 -11.58
C THR A 69 -0.74 2.90 -12.63
N VAL A 70 -0.99 1.60 -12.47
CA VAL A 70 -0.35 0.58 -13.32
C VAL A 70 -0.81 0.66 -14.78
N LYS A 71 -2.13 0.79 -15.01
CA LYS A 71 -2.68 0.79 -16.38
C LYS A 71 -2.61 2.15 -17.06
N GLN A 72 -3.07 3.20 -16.39
CA GLN A 72 -3.20 4.53 -16.98
C GLN A 72 -1.92 5.36 -16.85
N LYS A 73 -0.95 4.92 -16.03
CA LYS A 73 0.29 5.66 -15.74
C LYS A 73 0.03 7.07 -15.19
N HIS A 74 -1.12 7.25 -14.55
CA HIS A 74 -1.54 8.51 -13.98
C HIS A 74 -0.76 8.80 -12.70
N THR A 75 -0.25 10.01 -12.56
CA THR A 75 0.60 10.39 -11.44
C THR A 75 -0.25 10.78 -10.24
N ILE A 76 -0.04 10.07 -9.14
CA ILE A 76 -0.77 10.23 -7.88
C ILE A 76 0.22 10.24 -6.72
N TYR A 77 -0.20 10.81 -5.59
CA TYR A 77 0.68 11.03 -4.45
C TYR A 77 0.09 10.43 -3.17
N PRO A 78 0.89 9.92 -2.23
CA PRO A 78 0.38 9.57 -0.91
C PRO A 78 -0.18 10.83 -0.23
N HIS A 79 -1.37 10.74 0.38
CA HIS A 79 -1.88 11.86 1.16
C HIS A 79 -0.95 12.16 2.35
N PRO A 80 -0.69 13.44 2.69
CA PRO A 80 0.26 13.81 3.75
C PRO A 80 -0.03 13.15 5.12
N ASN A 81 -1.31 12.99 5.46
CA ASN A 81 -1.74 12.35 6.72
C ASN A 81 -1.55 10.82 6.75
N SER A 82 -1.09 10.19 5.66
CA SER A 82 -0.81 8.75 5.64
C SER A 82 0.56 8.46 6.22
N CYS A 83 0.70 7.39 7.00
CA CYS A 83 1.98 6.91 7.49
C CYS A 83 2.94 6.47 6.37
N LEU A 84 2.44 6.24 5.14
CA LEU A 84 3.25 5.83 3.99
C LEU A 84 3.71 7.02 3.12
N SER A 85 3.46 8.25 3.56
CA SER A 85 3.97 9.46 2.87
C SER A 85 5.50 9.53 2.88
N GLU A 86 6.15 8.97 3.90
CA GLU A 86 7.60 8.98 4.07
C GLU A 86 8.27 7.66 3.65
N ALA A 87 7.67 6.51 3.96
CA ALA A 87 8.28 5.20 3.70
C ALA A 87 8.41 4.87 2.21
N LEU A 88 7.50 5.41 1.38
CA LEU A 88 7.48 5.27 -0.07
C LEU A 88 7.73 3.83 -0.60
N PRO A 89 6.97 2.82 -0.14
CA PRO A 89 7.11 1.45 -0.63
C PRO A 89 6.89 1.34 -2.14
N LYS A 90 7.56 0.38 -2.78
CA LYS A 90 7.58 0.27 -4.25
C LYS A 90 6.18 0.05 -4.84
N TRP A 91 5.35 -0.75 -4.19
CA TRP A 91 4.02 -1.12 -4.66
C TRP A 91 3.00 -0.92 -3.56
N VAL A 92 1.88 -0.29 -3.92
CA VAL A 92 0.81 0.02 -2.97
C VAL A 92 -0.56 -0.21 -3.58
N ILE A 93 -1.52 -0.45 -2.69
CA ILE A 93 -2.94 -0.34 -2.97
C ILE A 93 -3.51 0.83 -2.19
N TYR A 94 -4.44 1.55 -2.80
CA TYR A 94 -5.17 2.65 -2.18
C TYR A 94 -6.68 2.38 -2.18
N HIS A 95 -7.40 2.94 -1.21
CA HIS A 95 -8.86 2.83 -1.16
C HIS A 95 -9.52 3.81 -2.14
N GLU A 96 -9.08 5.08 -2.10
CA GLU A 96 -9.67 6.16 -2.88
C GLU A 96 -8.61 7.19 -3.33
N LEU A 97 -8.95 7.93 -4.38
CA LEU A 97 -8.22 9.12 -4.83
C LEU A 97 -9.03 10.36 -4.49
N VAL A 98 -8.36 11.38 -3.97
CA VAL A 98 -8.96 12.68 -3.70
C VAL A 98 -8.19 13.78 -4.38
N TYR A 99 -8.92 14.57 -5.15
CA TYR A 99 -8.40 15.72 -5.84
C TYR A 99 -8.53 16.96 -4.95
N THR A 100 -7.41 17.63 -4.68
CA THR A 100 -7.38 18.97 -4.08
C THR A 100 -6.54 19.90 -4.97
N THR A 101 -5.25 20.03 -4.66
CA THR A 101 -4.25 20.68 -5.52
C THR A 101 -3.55 19.67 -6.43
N LYS A 102 -3.44 18.43 -5.96
CA LYS A 102 -2.96 17.25 -6.67
C LYS A 102 -3.88 16.09 -6.31
N GLU A 103 -3.75 14.99 -7.03
CA GLU A 103 -4.45 13.76 -6.67
C GLU A 103 -3.69 13.00 -5.58
N PHE A 104 -4.39 12.78 -4.47
CA PHE A 104 -3.86 12.10 -3.31
C PHE A 104 -4.57 10.77 -3.04
N MET A 105 -3.78 9.72 -2.85
CA MET A 105 -4.23 8.41 -2.39
C MET A 105 -4.53 8.44 -0.89
N ARG A 106 -5.67 7.88 -0.47
CA ARG A 106 -6.01 7.65 0.95
C ARG A 106 -6.18 6.17 1.27
N GLN A 107 -5.93 5.84 2.54
CA GLN A 107 -5.89 4.47 3.09
C GLN A 107 -5.02 3.54 2.23
N ILE A 108 -3.71 3.72 2.37
CA ILE A 108 -2.71 3.07 1.54
C ILE A 108 -2.12 1.87 2.31
N ILE A 109 -1.89 0.77 1.61
CA ILE A 109 -1.14 -0.38 2.13
C ILE A 109 -0.02 -0.77 1.16
N GLU A 110 1.11 -1.23 1.70
CA GLU A 110 2.16 -1.86 0.91
C GLU A 110 1.77 -3.28 0.51
N ILE A 111 2.06 -3.66 -0.73
CA ILE A 111 1.84 -5.00 -1.26
C ILE A 111 3.06 -5.55 -1.99
N GLU A 112 3.13 -6.88 -2.14
CA GLU A 112 4.07 -7.49 -3.08
C GLU A 112 3.43 -7.61 -4.47
N SER A 113 4.19 -7.26 -5.51
CA SER A 113 3.67 -7.24 -6.87
C SER A 113 3.23 -8.61 -7.39
N LYS A 114 3.82 -9.70 -6.89
CA LYS A 114 3.45 -11.07 -7.26
C LYS A 114 2.00 -11.40 -6.91
N TRP A 115 1.46 -10.79 -5.84
CA TRP A 115 0.08 -11.03 -5.41
C TRP A 115 -0.94 -10.57 -6.45
N LEU A 116 -0.60 -9.57 -7.28
CA LEU A 116 -1.47 -9.07 -8.34
C LEU A 116 -1.75 -10.13 -9.42
N LEU A 117 -0.74 -10.95 -9.75
CA LEU A 117 -0.90 -12.07 -10.67
C LEU A 117 -1.67 -13.22 -10.02
N GLU A 118 -1.48 -13.44 -8.72
CA GLU A 118 -2.22 -14.46 -7.96
C GLU A 118 -3.72 -14.14 -7.90
N VAL A 119 -4.08 -12.90 -7.57
CA VAL A 119 -5.49 -12.52 -7.31
C VAL A 119 -6.25 -12.09 -8.58
N ALA A 120 -5.56 -11.51 -9.56
CA ALA A 120 -6.20 -10.96 -10.76
C ALA A 120 -5.41 -11.27 -12.04
N PRO A 121 -5.19 -12.55 -12.38
CA PRO A 121 -4.43 -12.96 -13.57
C PRO A 121 -5.09 -12.53 -14.89
N HIS A 122 -6.41 -12.32 -14.88
CA HIS A 122 -7.16 -11.82 -16.03
C HIS A 122 -6.91 -10.33 -16.30
N TYR A 123 -6.46 -9.59 -15.28
CA TYR A 123 -6.25 -8.15 -15.35
C TYR A 123 -4.78 -7.78 -15.53
N TYR A 124 -3.87 -8.45 -14.82
CA TYR A 124 -2.43 -8.18 -14.86
C TYR A 124 -1.66 -9.18 -15.71
N LYS A 125 -0.63 -8.70 -16.41
CA LYS A 125 0.32 -9.54 -17.16
C LYS A 125 1.71 -9.41 -16.57
N GLU A 126 2.52 -10.48 -16.63
CA GLU A 126 3.90 -10.50 -16.09
C GLU A 126 4.73 -9.30 -16.55
N LYS A 127 4.69 -8.99 -17.85
CA LYS A 127 5.41 -7.84 -18.43
C LYS A 127 5.11 -6.52 -17.70
N GLU A 128 3.87 -6.29 -17.28
CA GLU A 128 3.47 -5.04 -16.60
C GLU A 128 4.05 -4.93 -15.19
N ILE A 129 4.37 -6.07 -14.57
CA ILE A 129 4.92 -6.19 -13.23
C ILE A 129 6.47 -6.27 -13.27
N GLU A 130 7.03 -6.92 -14.29
CA GLU A 130 8.46 -7.23 -14.48
C GLU A 130 9.33 -6.07 -14.95
N TYR A 131 8.79 -4.96 -15.50
CA TYR A 131 9.55 -3.80 -16.03
C TYR A 131 10.53 -3.11 -15.03
N THR A 132 10.93 -3.70 -13.90
CA THR A 132 11.52 -3.00 -12.74
C THR A 132 12.59 -3.74 -11.94
N THR A 133 13.17 -4.82 -12.43
CA THR A 133 14.36 -5.41 -11.81
C THR A 133 15.66 -4.90 -12.42
N GLU A 134 15.64 -4.36 -13.65
CA GLU A 134 16.89 -4.17 -14.42
C GLU A 134 17.46 -2.74 -14.52
N LYS A 135 16.89 -1.71 -13.87
CA LYS A 135 17.44 -0.33 -13.97
C LYS A 135 17.57 0.45 -12.67
N VAL A 136 17.86 -0.21 -11.55
CA VAL A 136 18.62 0.47 -10.47
C VAL A 136 20.08 0.13 -10.71
N SER A 137 20.67 0.76 -11.72
CA SER A 137 22.13 0.80 -11.86
C SER A 137 22.66 1.39 -10.57
N ARG A 138 23.34 0.57 -9.78
CA ARG A 138 24.19 1.01 -8.68
C ARG A 138 25.22 1.93 -9.30
N ASN A 139 25.02 3.24 -9.22
CA ASN A 139 26.13 4.17 -9.32
C ASN A 139 27.01 3.88 -8.10
N LYS A 140 27.96 2.96 -8.27
CA LYS A 140 29.13 2.83 -7.40
C LYS A 140 29.81 4.19 -7.47
N GLY A 141 29.56 5.04 -6.47
CA GLY A 141 30.36 6.23 -6.27
C GLY A 141 31.81 5.79 -6.20
N LYS A 142 32.64 6.29 -7.11
CA LYS A 142 34.09 6.10 -7.03
C LYS A 142 34.54 6.59 -5.66
N SER A 143 35.27 5.75 -4.92
CA SER A 143 35.84 6.13 -3.64
C SER A 143 36.79 7.30 -3.83
N ARG A 144 36.76 8.24 -2.87
CA ARG A 144 37.57 9.47 -2.81
C ARG A 144 39.09 9.26 -2.98
N ALA A 145 39.59 8.02 -2.86
CA ALA A 145 40.98 7.65 -3.08
C ALA A 145 41.45 7.74 -4.55
N GLU A 146 40.55 7.82 -5.54
CA GLU A 146 40.93 7.97 -6.97
C GLU A 146 41.06 9.44 -7.44
N LEU A 147 40.87 10.41 -6.54
CA LEU A 147 40.82 11.85 -6.89
C LEU A 147 42.03 12.66 -6.43
N GLU A 148 43.05 12.05 -5.80
CA GLU A 148 44.26 12.79 -5.47
C GLU A 148 45.27 12.71 -6.63
N PRO A 149 45.72 13.85 -7.18
CA PRO A 149 46.80 13.86 -8.14
C PRO A 149 48.09 13.44 -7.43
N SER A 150 48.85 12.54 -8.06
CA SER A 150 50.19 12.18 -7.62
C SER A 150 51.09 13.43 -7.63
N GLU A 151 51.32 14.01 -6.45
CA GLU A 151 52.33 15.05 -6.26
C GLU A 151 53.74 14.43 -6.16
N GLY A 152 54.67 14.99 -6.95
CA GLY A 152 56.14 14.85 -6.83
C GLY A 152 56.72 13.61 -7.54
N VAL A 153 57.82 13.66 -8.30
CA VAL A 153 58.95 14.62 -8.43
C VAL A 153 59.46 14.55 -9.86
#